data_AF-A0A7C6FPS0-F1
#
_entry.id   AF-A0A7C6FPS0-F1
#
_cell.length_a   1.000
_cell.length_b   1.000
_cell.length_c   1.000
_cell.angle_alpha   90.00
_cell.angle_beta   90.00
_cell.angle_gamma   90.00
#
_symmetry.space_group_name_H-M   'P 1'
#
loop_
_entity.id
_entity.type
_entity.pdbx_description
1 polymer ?
#
loop_
_entity_poly.entity_id
_entity_poly.type
_entity_poly.pdbx_seq_one_letter_code
_entity_poly.pdbx_strand_id
1 'polypeptide(L)'
;MAKAKFERTKPHVNIGTIGHVDHGKTTLTAAITMVLSAGGHAQAKHYDEIDKAPEEKARGITINTSHVEYETENRHYAHVD
;
A
#
# COMPACT_ATOMS: atom_id res chain seq x y z
N MET A 1 -1.08 18.70 13.75
CA MET A 1 -0.24 19.38 12.74
C MET A 1 -0.93 19.21 11.41
N ALA A 2 -1.20 20.28 10.66
CA ALA A 2 -1.82 20.15 9.35
C ALA A 2 -0.89 19.33 8.44
N LYS A 3 -1.38 18.23 7.86
CA LYS A 3 -0.63 17.49 6.83
C LYS A 3 -0.19 18.49 5.77
N ALA A 4 1.09 18.44 5.39
CA ALA A 4 1.59 19.23 4.28
C ALA A 4 0.71 19.02 3.05
N LYS A 5 0.40 20.09 2.32
CA LYS A 5 -0.41 20.01 1.11
C LYS A 5 0.35 19.16 0.09
N PHE A 6 -0.20 18.00 -0.27
CA PHE A 6 0.41 17.12 -1.26
C PHE A 6 0.42 17.81 -2.62
N GLU A 7 1.59 17.94 -3.23
CA GLU A 7 1.75 18.49 -4.58
C GLU A 7 1.70 17.37 -5.61
N ARG A 8 0.67 17.41 -6.48
CA ARG A 8 0.50 16.45 -7.58
C ARG A 8 1.41 16.84 -8.75
N THR A 9 2.67 16.43 -8.70
CA THR A 9 3.65 16.68 -9.77
C THR A 9 3.61 15.61 -10.86
N LYS A 10 3.09 14.42 -10.56
CA LYS A 10 3.01 13.26 -11.46
C LYS A 10 1.57 12.88 -11.80
N PRO A 11 1.32 12.26 -12.98
CA PRO A 11 0.02 11.66 -13.29
C PRO A 11 -0.38 10.64 -12.21
N HIS A 12 -1.61 10.78 -11.72
CA HIS A 12 -2.15 9.95 -10.65
C HIS A 12 -2.93 8.76 -11.21
N VAL A 13 -2.71 7.57 -10.67
CA VAL A 13 -3.47 6.36 -11.02
C VAL A 13 -3.95 5.64 -9.76
N ASN A 14 -5.23 5.24 -9.74
CA ASN A 14 -5.75 4.33 -8.71
C ASN A 14 -5.56 2.89 -9.18
N ILE A 15 -4.98 2.04 -8.34
CA ILE A 15 -4.78 0.61 -8.61
C ILE A 15 -5.21 -0.22 -7.41
N GLY A 16 -5.38 -1.53 -7.62
CA GLY A 16 -5.82 -2.44 -6.57
C GLY A 16 -5.29 -3.86 -6.78
N THR A 17 -5.03 -4.57 -5.68
CA THR A 17 -4.69 -5.99 -5.73
C THR A 17 -5.92 -6.82 -5.44
N ILE A 18 -6.33 -7.65 -6.40
CA ILE A 18 -7.50 -8.54 -6.28
C ILE A 18 -7.08 -9.99 -6.53
N GLY A 19 -7.81 -10.95 -5.95
CA GLY A 19 -7.49 -12.36 -6.07
C GLY A 19 -8.03 -13.22 -4.93
N HIS A 20 -7.89 -14.53 -5.07
CA HIS A 20 -8.37 -15.51 -4.08
C HIS A 20 -7.68 -15.36 -2.72
N VAL A 21 -8.28 -15.91 -1.66
CA VAL A 21 -7.67 -15.95 -0.32
C VAL A 21 -6.31 -16.66 -0.38
N ASP A 22 -5.37 -16.21 0.43
CA ASP A 22 -3.99 -16.74 0.53
C ASP A 22 -3.10 -16.65 -0.73
N HIS A 23 -3.55 -15.96 -1.78
CA HIS A 23 -2.71 -15.68 -2.97
C HIS A 23 -1.68 -14.56 -2.76
N GLY A 24 -1.48 -14.10 -1.51
CA GLY A 24 -0.39 -13.18 -1.16
C GLY A 24 -0.59 -11.71 -1.55
N LYS A 25 -1.85 -11.24 -1.65
CA LYS A 25 -2.19 -9.86 -2.03
C LYS A 25 -1.50 -8.82 -1.12
N THR A 26 -1.71 -8.92 0.18
CA THR A 26 -1.14 -8.02 1.19
C THR A 26 0.38 -8.12 1.27
N THR A 27 0.94 -9.33 1.15
CA THR A 27 2.39 -9.54 1.09
C THR A 27 3.00 -8.84 -0.12
N LEU A 28 2.35 -8.92 -1.29
CA LEU A 28 2.78 -8.21 -2.49
C LEU A 28 2.70 -6.69 -2.30
N THR A 29 1.61 -6.19 -1.73
CA THR A 29 1.45 -4.75 -1.44
C THR A 29 2.56 -4.24 -0.51
N ALA A 30 2.88 -4.97 0.56
CA ALA A 30 4.00 -4.65 1.44
C ALA A 30 5.34 -4.64 0.68
N ALA A 31 5.61 -5.68 -0.12
CA ALA A 31 6.85 -5.78 -0.90
C ALA A 31 7.02 -4.61 -1.89
N ILE A 32 5.95 -4.18 -2.57
CA ILE A 32 5.98 -3.02 -3.47
C ILE A 32 6.45 -1.77 -2.72
N THR A 33 5.89 -1.50 -1.54
CA THR A 33 6.29 -0.33 -0.74
C THR A 33 7.74 -0.41 -0.29
N MET A 34 8.23 -1.60 0.09
CA MET A 34 9.62 -1.79 0.51
C MET A 34 10.60 -1.53 -0.63
N VAL A 35 10.32 -2.07 -1.82
CA VAL A 35 11.16 -1.87 -3.01
C VAL A 35 11.21 -0.41 -3.40
N LEU A 36 10.07 0.28 -3.44
CA LEU A 36 10.02 1.70 -3.81
C LEU A 36 10.61 2.61 -2.73
N SER A 37 10.53 2.21 -1.46
CA SER A 37 11.16 2.95 -0.36
C SER A 37 12.69 2.93 -0.45
N ALA A 38 13.28 1.84 -0.93
CA ALA A 38 14.72 1.78 -1.19
C ALA A 38 15.20 2.83 -2.21
N GLY A 39 14.32 3.27 -3.13
CA GLY A 39 14.56 4.37 -4.07
C GLY A 39 14.09 5.75 -3.58
N GLY A 40 13.57 5.86 -2.36
CA GLY A 40 13.01 7.12 -1.84
C GLY A 40 11.62 7.48 -2.40
N HIS A 41 10.94 6.54 -3.06
CA HIS A 41 9.66 6.76 -3.73
C HIS A 41 8.44 6.28 -2.93
N ALA A 42 8.65 5.75 -1.73
CA ALA A 42 7.58 5.31 -0.85
C ALA A 42 8.02 5.32 0.62
N GLN A 43 7.04 5.31 1.52
CA GLN A 43 7.25 4.85 2.88
C GLN A 43 7.06 3.34 2.90
N ALA A 44 8.07 2.59 3.36
CA ALA A 44 7.94 1.15 3.55
C ALA A 44 6.81 0.86 4.53
N LYS A 45 5.92 -0.06 4.16
CA LYS A 45 4.87 -0.61 5.02
C LYS A 45 5.08 -2.10 5.19
N HIS A 46 5.10 -2.56 6.43
CA HIS A 46 5.07 -3.97 6.77
C HIS A 46 3.66 -4.55 6.62
N TYR A 47 3.59 -5.87 6.48
CA TYR A 47 2.34 -6.63 6.40
C TYR A 47 1.35 -6.22 7.53
N ASP A 48 1.85 -6.16 8.76
CA ASP A 48 1.10 -5.81 9.97
C ASP A 48 0.56 -4.38 10.03
N GLU A 49 1.06 -3.50 9.16
CA GLU A 49 0.62 -2.11 9.00
C GLU A 49 -0.48 -1.98 7.93
N ILE A 50 -0.57 -2.97 7.04
CA ILE A 50 -1.61 -3.08 6.01
C ILE A 50 -2.81 -3.85 6.58
N ASP A 51 -2.57 -5.05 7.12
CA ASP A 51 -3.54 -5.86 7.89
C ASP A 51 -3.49 -5.45 9.38
N LYS A 52 -3.99 -4.25 9.66
CA LYS A 52 -3.86 -3.63 10.99
C LYS A 52 -5.00 -3.98 11.95
N ALA A 53 -6.14 -4.49 11.47
CA ALA A 53 -7.25 -4.75 12.36
C ALA A 53 -6.93 -5.95 13.28
N PRO A 54 -7.29 -5.89 14.58
CA PRO A 54 -7.02 -6.99 15.52
C PRO A 54 -7.59 -8.34 15.03
N GLU A 55 -8.72 -8.28 14.35
CA GLU A 55 -9.44 -9.41 13.77
C GLU A 55 -8.81 -9.94 12.47
N GLU A 56 -8.12 -9.10 11.69
CA GLU A 56 -7.32 -9.52 10.52
C GLU A 56 -6.08 -10.28 10.98
N LYS A 57 -5.35 -9.73 11.95
CA LYS A 57 -4.15 -10.39 12.52
C LYS A 57 -4.45 -11.74 13.15
N ALA A 58 -5.60 -11.86 13.82
CA ALA A 58 -6.03 -13.11 14.43
C ALA A 58 -6.43 -14.19 13.41
N ARG A 59 -6.88 -13.79 12.21
CA ARG A 59 -7.39 -14.70 11.18
C ARG A 59 -6.43 -14.91 10.00
N GLY A 60 -5.40 -14.07 9.86
CA GLY A 60 -4.45 -14.12 8.75
C GLY A 60 -5.08 -13.78 7.39
N ILE A 61 -6.20 -13.05 7.38
CA ILE A 61 -6.91 -12.65 6.16
C ILE A 61 -7.25 -11.15 6.22
N THR A 62 -7.18 -10.48 5.07
CA THR A 62 -7.65 -9.11 4.89
C THR A 62 -9.17 -9.05 4.98
N ILE A 63 -9.71 -8.14 5.82
CA ILE A 63 -11.15 -7.96 6.03
C ILE A 63 -11.57 -6.57 5.54
N ASN A 64 -10.74 -5.56 5.79
CA ASN A 64 -10.94 -4.18 5.40
C ASN A 64 -9.95 -3.80 4.31
N THR A 65 -10.42 -2.99 3.35
CA THR A 65 -9.54 -2.47 2.31
C THR A 65 -8.53 -1.50 2.90
N SER A 66 -7.25 -1.66 2.57
CA SER A 66 -6.15 -0.83 3.05
C SER A 66 -5.66 0.10 1.94
N HIS A 67 -5.58 1.40 2.24
CA HIS A 67 -5.05 2.39 1.30
C HIS A 67 -3.55 2.61 1.53
N VAL A 68 -2.78 2.42 0.47
CA VAL A 68 -1.33 2.58 0.43
C VAL A 68 -0.96 3.52 -0.70
N GLU A 69 -0.08 4.50 -0.43
CA GLU A 69 0.39 5.45 -1.43
C GLU A 69 1.88 5.23 -1.70
N TYR A 70 2.27 5.25 -2.97
CA TYR A 70 3.65 5.20 -3.43
C TYR A 70 3.75 5.79 -4.83
N GLU A 71 4.96 6.08 -5.28
CA GLU A 71 5.20 6.57 -6.63
C GLU A 71 6.31 5.80 -7.33
N THR A 72 6.40 5.98 -8.64
CA THR A 72 7.58 5.63 -9.43
C THR A 72 8.14 6.92 -10.03
N GLU A 73 9.21 6.83 -10.83
CA GLU A 73 9.72 7.98 -11.59
C GLU A 73 8.62 8.66 -12.42
N ASN A 74 7.65 7.88 -12.93
CA ASN A 74 6.71 8.35 -13.94
C ASN A 74 5.32 8.73 -13.39
N ARG A 75 4.87 8.13 -12.28
CA ARG A 75 3.47 8.24 -11.82
C ARG A 75 3.36 8.18 -10.29
N HIS A 76 2.29 8.76 -9.77
CA HIS A 76 1.84 8.57 -8.39
C HIS A 76 0.70 7.56 -8.34
N TYR A 77 0.70 6.68 -7.34
CA TYR A 77 -0.27 5.62 -7.17
C TYR A 77 -0.96 5.68 -5.81
N ALA A 78 -2.29 5.57 -5.84
CA ALA A 78 -3.07 5.14 -4.69
C ALA A 78 -3.45 3.67 -4.91
N HIS A 79 -2.95 2.80 -4.04
CA HIS A 79 -3.13 1.35 -4.09
C HIS A 79 -4.15 0.92 -3.03
N VAL A 80 -5.22 0.25 -3.45
CA VAL A 80 -6.18 -0.42 -2.58
C VAL A 80 -5.83 -1.90 -2.49
N ASP A 81 -5.40 -2.33 -1.31
CA ASP A 81 -5.26 -3.74 -0.94
C ASP A 81 -6.55 -4.26 -0.30
#